data_AF-A0A7Y4QWW6-F1
#
_entry.id   AF-A0A7Y4QWW6-F1
#
_cell.length_a   1.000
_cell.length_b   1.000
_cell.length_c   1.000
_cell.angle_alpha   90.00
_cell.angle_beta   90.00
_cell.angle_gamma   90.00
#
_symmetry.space_group_name_H-M   'P 1'
#
loop_
_entity.id
_entity.type
_entity.pdbx_description
1 polymer ?
#
loop_
_entity_poly.entity_id
_entity_poly.type
_entity_poly.pdbx_seq_one_letter_code
_entity_poly.pdbx_strand_id
1 'polypeptide(L)'
;MNIAIYKRWHFVEMTEQTINTLVGSIPEAIEIIRLARQHYIEKITSTEGLDLFLENHFQTFGISNTKREFLLRDLRELSKSSLDLVHYASLIQAYKVQPQPSPENEPFILREVEVIFNKYGLTRS
;
A
#
# COMPACT_ATOMS: atom_id res chain seq x y z
N MET A 1 -27.35 -3.29 -9.92
CA MET A 1 -26.79 -2.25 -10.80
C MET A 1 -25.85 -1.38 -9.97
N ASN A 2 -24.55 -1.50 -10.27
CA ASN A 2 -23.37 -0.68 -9.93
C ASN A 2 -23.21 0.02 -8.55
N ILE A 3 -22.64 -0.74 -7.62
CA ILE A 3 -21.81 -0.22 -6.50
C ILE A 3 -20.44 0.32 -7.02
N ALA A 4 -20.13 0.09 -8.30
CA ALA A 4 -18.82 0.35 -8.89
C ALA A 4 -18.56 1.80 -9.34
N ILE A 5 -19.56 2.69 -9.35
CA ILE A 5 -19.39 4.07 -9.85
C ILE A 5 -19.24 5.08 -8.70
N TYR A 6 -19.79 4.79 -7.51
CA TYR A 6 -19.71 5.70 -6.36
C TYR A 6 -18.33 5.78 -5.69
N LYS A 7 -17.45 4.78 -5.86
CA LYS A 7 -16.13 4.78 -5.19
C LYS A 7 -15.04 5.56 -5.93
N ARG A 8 -15.27 5.98 -7.17
CA ARG A 8 -14.21 6.58 -8.00
C ARG A 8 -14.19 8.11 -8.01
N TRP A 9 -15.28 8.75 -7.58
CA TRP A 9 -15.39 10.22 -7.58
C TRP A 9 -15.25 10.87 -6.20
N HIS A 10 -15.46 10.14 -5.10
CA HIS A 10 -15.32 10.70 -3.75
C HIS A 10 -13.87 10.84 -3.25
N PHE A 11 -12.87 10.33 -3.97
CA PHE A 11 -11.47 10.50 -3.56
C PHE A 11 -10.91 11.90 -3.89
N VAL A 12 -11.57 12.64 -4.79
CA VAL A 12 -11.08 13.96 -5.26
C VAL A 12 -11.92 15.13 -4.71
N GLU A 13 -13.10 14.88 -4.12
CA GLU A 13 -13.99 15.90 -3.54
C GLU A 13 -14.12 15.81 -2.00
N MET A 14 -13.19 15.16 -1.30
CA MET A 14 -13.00 15.37 0.14
C MET A 14 -12.10 16.59 0.41
N THR A 15 -12.33 17.68 -0.33
CA THR A 15 -11.54 18.90 -0.28
C THR A 15 -11.92 19.72 0.97
N GLU A 16 -10.95 19.79 1.88
CA GLU A 16 -10.78 20.77 2.98
C GLU A 16 -11.82 20.78 4.13
N GLN A 17 -13.12 20.65 3.87
CA GLN A 17 -14.13 20.81 4.94
C GLN A 17 -14.30 19.57 5.82
N THR A 18 -14.07 18.36 5.29
CA THR A 18 -14.12 17.12 6.09
C THR A 18 -12.85 16.88 6.91
N ILE A 19 -11.73 17.50 6.52
CA ILE A 19 -10.44 17.39 7.20
C ILE A 19 -10.45 18.13 8.54
N ASN A 20 -11.24 19.22 8.66
CA ASN A 20 -11.30 20.04 9.88
C ASN A 20 -12.21 19.48 10.99
N THR A 21 -13.06 18.50 10.71
CA THR A 21 -14.02 17.92 11.69
C THR A 21 -13.65 16.51 12.17
N LEU A 22 -12.60 15.91 11.62
CA LEU A 22 -12.14 14.56 11.92
C LEU A 22 -10.68 14.56 12.39
N VAL A 23 -10.47 14.91 13.65
CA VAL A 23 -9.35 14.33 14.40
C VAL A 23 -9.72 12.86 14.63
N GLY A 24 -9.39 12.02 13.64
CA GLY A 24 -9.90 10.67 13.46
C GLY A 24 -9.46 9.73 14.58
N SER A 25 -10.37 8.85 14.99
CA SER A 25 -10.12 7.82 16.00
C SER A 25 -9.00 6.85 15.55
N ILE A 26 -8.34 6.18 16.51
CA ILE A 26 -7.31 5.16 16.20
C ILE A 26 -7.81 4.11 15.19
N PRO A 27 -9.05 3.58 15.28
CA PRO A 27 -9.59 2.66 14.28
C PRO A 27 -9.64 3.24 12.86
N GLU A 28 -9.99 4.52 12.70
CA GLU A 28 -10.02 5.17 11.38
C GLU A 28 -8.61 5.33 10.82
N ALA A 29 -7.62 5.72 11.64
CA ALA A 29 -6.23 5.80 11.21
C ALA A 29 -5.69 4.43 10.74
N ILE A 30 -6.01 3.35 11.47
CA ILE A 30 -5.65 1.98 11.08
C ILE A 30 -6.27 1.63 9.73
N GLU A 31 -7.55 1.92 9.52
CA GLU A 31 -8.23 1.59 8.28
C GLU A 31 -7.69 2.39 7.08
N ILE A 32 -7.38 3.68 7.27
CA ILE A 32 -6.75 4.53 6.24
C ILE A 32 -5.41 3.94 5.82
N ILE A 33 -4.55 3.59 6.78
CA ILE A 33 -3.23 3.01 6.50
C ILE A 33 -3.40 1.65 5.80
N ARG A 34 -4.37 0.83 6.22
CA ARG A 34 -4.64 -0.49 5.63
C ARG A 34 -5.05 -0.36 4.17
N LEU A 35 -5.95 0.57 3.87
CA LEU A 35 -6.40 0.87 2.51
C LEU A 35 -5.27 1.41 1.64
N ALA A 36 -4.40 2.27 2.16
CA ALA A 36 -3.24 2.76 1.42
C ALA A 36 -2.23 1.67 1.11
N ARG A 37 -1.92 0.79 2.07
CA ARG A 37 -1.07 -0.40 1.83
C ARG A 37 -1.68 -1.31 0.77
N GLN A 38 -2.98 -1.58 0.88
CA GLN A 38 -3.69 -2.39 -0.11
C GLN A 38 -3.58 -1.76 -1.50
N HIS A 39 -3.87 -0.47 -1.63
CA HIS A 39 -3.82 0.26 -2.90
C HIS A 39 -2.41 0.28 -3.50
N TYR A 40 -1.39 0.49 -2.68
CA TYR A 40 0.01 0.44 -3.11
C TYR A 40 0.38 -0.92 -3.71
N ILE A 41 0.00 -2.01 -3.04
CA ILE A 41 0.29 -3.37 -3.52
C ILE A 41 -0.55 -3.71 -4.77
N GLU A 42 -1.78 -3.21 -4.88
CA GLU A 42 -2.60 -3.36 -6.09
C GLU A 42 -1.95 -2.69 -7.30
N LYS A 43 -1.31 -1.52 -7.13
CA LYS A 43 -0.52 -0.87 -8.20
C LYS A 43 0.62 -1.77 -8.66
N ILE A 44 1.38 -2.37 -7.72
CA ILE A 44 2.49 -3.28 -8.03
C ILE A 44 2.02 -4.57 -8.70
N THR A 45 0.90 -5.14 -8.26
CA THR A 45 0.40 -6.43 -8.78
C THR A 45 -0.37 -6.32 -10.10
N SER A 46 -0.47 -5.11 -10.66
CA SER A 46 -0.98 -4.88 -12.01
C SER A 46 -0.02 -5.41 -13.09
N THR A 47 -0.53 -5.59 -14.31
CA THR A 47 0.24 -6.17 -15.44
C THR A 47 1.55 -5.42 -15.69
N GLU A 48 1.51 -4.08 -15.68
CA GLU A 48 2.67 -3.23 -15.95
C GLU A 48 3.41 -2.84 -14.66
N GLY A 49 2.72 -2.81 -13.52
CA GLY A 49 3.27 -2.32 -12.27
C GLY A 49 4.39 -3.16 -11.70
N LEU A 50 4.34 -4.49 -11.88
CA LEU A 50 5.39 -5.36 -11.35
C LEU A 50 6.70 -5.15 -12.10
N ASP A 51 6.64 -5.00 -13.41
CA ASP A 51 7.81 -4.83 -14.26
C ASP A 51 8.48 -3.49 -13.97
N LEU A 52 7.68 -2.42 -13.86
CA LEU A 52 8.16 -1.11 -13.44
C LEU A 52 8.78 -1.13 -12.04
N PHE A 53 8.19 -1.87 -11.10
CA PHE A 53 8.73 -1.97 -9.74
C PHE A 53 10.07 -2.72 -9.72
N LEU A 54 10.18 -3.81 -10.48
CA LEU A 54 11.43 -4.58 -10.63
C LEU A 54 12.55 -3.73 -11.25
N GLU A 55 12.24 -2.95 -12.27
CA GLU A 55 13.19 -2.04 -12.92
C GLU A 55 13.65 -0.94 -11.96
N ASN A 56 12.71 -0.24 -11.32
CA ASN A 56 13.00 0.93 -10.48
C ASN A 56 13.70 0.58 -9.16
N HIS A 57 13.39 -0.57 -8.56
CA HIS A 57 13.88 -0.91 -7.21
C HIS A 57 14.96 -1.99 -7.19
N PHE A 58 15.03 -2.85 -8.21
CA PHE A 58 15.96 -3.99 -8.23
C PHE A 58 16.83 -4.05 -9.48
N GLN A 59 16.73 -3.06 -10.38
CA GLN A 59 17.51 -2.98 -11.62
C GLN A 59 17.45 -4.27 -12.45
N THR A 60 16.29 -4.95 -12.43
CA THR A 60 16.07 -6.19 -13.16
C THR A 60 14.83 -6.10 -14.04
N PHE A 61 14.95 -6.58 -15.27
CA PHE A 61 13.91 -6.51 -16.30
C PHE A 61 13.04 -7.77 -16.35
N GLY A 62 13.34 -8.78 -15.53
CA GLY A 62 12.62 -10.03 -15.61
C GLY A 62 12.94 -11.02 -14.50
N ILE A 63 11.90 -11.74 -14.10
CA ILE A 63 11.96 -12.92 -13.27
C ILE A 63 11.29 -14.08 -14.00
N SER A 64 11.63 -15.32 -13.66
CA SER A 64 10.96 -16.49 -14.24
C SER A 64 9.45 -16.45 -13.96
N ASN A 65 8.64 -17.01 -14.87
CA ASN A 65 7.18 -17.04 -14.71
C ASN A 65 6.75 -17.68 -13.38
N THR A 66 7.40 -18.77 -12.98
CA THR A 66 7.17 -19.41 -11.69
C THR A 66 7.44 -18.46 -10.51
N LYS A 67 8.57 -17.74 -10.53
CA LYS A 67 8.89 -16.75 -9.49
C LYS A 67 7.86 -15.61 -9.48
N ARG A 68 7.42 -15.16 -10.66
CA ARG A 68 6.38 -14.13 -10.82
C ARG A 68 5.07 -14.55 -10.18
N GLU A 69 4.60 -15.76 -10.44
CA GLU A 69 3.34 -16.27 -9.88
C GLU A 69 3.37 -16.34 -8.35
N PHE A 70 4.46 -16.88 -7.78
CA PHE A 70 4.62 -16.97 -6.33
C PHE A 70 4.75 -15.58 -5.68
N LEU A 71 5.52 -14.67 -6.28
CA LEU A 71 5.66 -13.30 -5.80
C LEU A 71 4.32 -12.55 -5.83
N LEU A 72 3.56 -12.66 -6.92
CA LEU A 72 2.23 -12.05 -7.01
C LEU A 72 1.24 -12.64 -6.00
N ARG A 73 1.31 -13.94 -5.71
CA ARG A 73 0.50 -14.57 -4.67
C ARG A 73 0.82 -13.98 -3.30
N ASP A 74 2.09 -13.95 -2.92
CA ASP A 74 2.51 -13.46 -1.61
C ASP A 74 2.21 -11.95 -1.43
N LEU A 75 2.33 -11.14 -2.49
CA LEU A 75 1.90 -9.74 -2.47
C LEU A 75 0.39 -9.61 -2.26
N ARG A 76 -0.42 -10.42 -2.93
CA ARG A 76 -1.89 -10.43 -2.75
C ARG A 76 -2.31 -10.94 -1.37
N GLU A 77 -1.50 -11.77 -0.73
CA GLU A 77 -1.71 -12.17 0.66
C GLU A 77 -1.37 -11.01 1.60
N LEU A 78 -0.24 -10.31 1.38
CA LEU A 78 0.14 -9.13 2.15
C LEU A 78 -0.93 -8.04 2.07
N SER A 79 -1.51 -7.77 0.89
CA SER A 79 -2.54 -6.72 0.72
C SER A 79 -3.83 -6.99 1.51
N LYS A 80 -4.11 -8.26 1.84
CA LYS A 80 -5.28 -8.71 2.61
C LYS A 80 -4.98 -8.93 4.08
N SER A 81 -3.71 -9.00 4.46
CA SER A 81 -3.30 -9.20 5.84
C SER A 81 -3.74 -8.04 6.74
N SER A 82 -3.74 -8.25 8.06
CA SER A 82 -3.88 -7.16 9.02
C SER A 82 -2.63 -6.28 9.02
N LEU A 83 -2.75 -5.05 9.52
CA LEU A 83 -1.57 -4.24 9.83
C LEU A 83 -0.92 -4.76 11.11
N ASP A 84 0.42 -4.79 11.14
CA ASP A 84 1.15 -4.91 12.39
C ASP A 84 1.07 -3.58 13.14
N LEU A 85 0.21 -3.52 14.16
CA LEU A 85 -0.03 -2.30 14.92
C LEU A 85 1.20 -1.82 15.69
N VAL A 86 2.17 -2.70 15.97
CA VAL A 86 3.44 -2.32 16.61
C VAL A 86 4.33 -1.62 15.59
N HIS A 87 4.46 -2.19 14.39
CA HIS A 87 5.25 -1.60 13.29
C HIS A 87 4.70 -0.23 12.87
N TYR A 88 3.37 -0.11 12.80
CA TYR A 88 2.68 1.10 12.36
C TYR A 88 2.33 2.09 13.48
N ALA A 89 2.74 1.83 14.73
CA ALA A 89 2.33 2.63 15.89
C ALA A 89 2.58 4.14 15.71
N SER A 90 3.78 4.51 15.25
CA SER A 90 4.14 5.92 15.03
C SER A 90 3.32 6.56 13.91
N LEU A 91 3.04 5.83 12.83
CA LEU A 91 2.23 6.33 11.72
C LEU A 91 0.77 6.49 12.14
N ILE A 92 0.22 5.53 12.90
CA ILE A 92 -1.13 5.59 13.45
C ILE A 92 -1.29 6.83 14.35
N GLN A 93 -0.31 7.09 15.22
CA GLN A 93 -0.34 8.29 16.09
C GLN A 93 -0.22 9.58 15.28
N ALA A 94 0.65 9.62 14.25
CA ALA A 94 0.79 10.77 13.39
C ALA A 94 -0.51 11.07 12.64
N TYR A 95 -1.16 10.06 12.06
CA TYR A 95 -2.44 10.20 11.36
C TYR A 95 -3.59 10.64 12.26
N LYS A 96 -3.58 10.22 13.54
CA LYS A 96 -4.54 10.69 14.54
C LYS A 96 -4.39 12.19 14.80
N VAL A 97 -3.16 12.68 14.91
CA VAL A 97 -2.87 14.09 15.25
C VAL A 97 -3.03 15.01 14.04
N GLN A 98 -2.55 14.56 12.88
CA GLN A 98 -2.58 15.29 11.63
C GLN A 98 -2.74 14.29 10.48
N PRO A 99 -3.94 14.18 9.89
CA PRO A 99 -4.15 13.33 8.72
C PRO A 99 -3.20 13.76 7.59
N GLN A 100 -2.28 12.88 7.20
CA GLN A 100 -1.36 13.14 6.08
C GLN A 100 -2.02 12.69 4.76
N PRO A 101 -1.79 13.39 3.64
CA PRO A 101 -2.53 13.16 2.40
C PRO A 101 -2.14 11.89 1.62
N SER A 102 -1.05 11.19 1.98
CA SER A 102 -0.63 9.99 1.24
C SER A 102 0.16 9.00 2.10
N PRO A 103 -0.52 8.04 2.76
CA PRO A 103 0.16 7.00 3.52
C PRO A 103 0.89 6.02 2.60
N GLU A 104 0.55 5.97 1.32
CA GLU A 104 1.14 5.06 0.32
C GLU A 104 2.64 5.31 0.04
N ASN A 105 3.15 6.50 0.36
CA ASN A 105 4.56 6.84 0.21
C ASN A 105 5.37 6.60 1.49
N GLU A 106 4.75 6.03 2.52
CA GLU A 106 5.40 5.80 3.80
C GLU A 106 6.45 4.69 3.69
N PRO A 107 7.67 4.90 4.24
CA PRO A 107 8.76 3.92 4.16
C PRO A 107 8.39 2.54 4.70
N PHE A 108 7.43 2.45 5.62
CA PHE A 108 6.98 1.21 6.24
C PHE A 108 6.29 0.27 5.24
N ILE A 109 5.41 0.80 4.38
CA ILE A 109 4.70 0.01 3.37
C ILE A 109 5.69 -0.55 2.33
N LEU A 110 6.62 0.29 1.88
CA LEU A 110 7.67 -0.14 0.95
C LEU A 110 8.53 -1.26 1.55
N ARG A 111 8.91 -1.15 2.82
CA ARG A 111 9.70 -2.19 3.52
C ARG A 111 8.96 -3.52 3.62
N GLU A 112 7.66 -3.52 3.93
CA GLU A 112 6.86 -4.75 3.95
C GLU A 112 6.85 -5.44 2.57
N VAL A 113 6.70 -4.65 1.51
CA VAL A 113 6.78 -5.15 0.14
C VAL A 113 8.18 -5.69 -0.16
N GLU A 114 9.24 -4.97 0.18
CA GLU A 114 10.62 -5.41 -0.05
C GLU A 114 10.98 -6.72 0.64
N VAL A 115 10.44 -6.98 1.83
CA VAL A 115 10.61 -8.27 2.51
C VAL A 115 10.09 -9.42 1.64
N ILE A 116 8.96 -9.24 0.95
CA ILE A 116 8.45 -10.23 0.00
C ILE A 116 9.42 -10.40 -1.16
N PHE A 117 9.92 -9.33 -1.77
CA PHE A 117 10.86 -9.42 -2.89
C PHE A 117 12.20 -10.07 -2.49
N ASN A 118 12.73 -9.74 -1.32
CA ASN A 118 13.95 -10.32 -0.75
C ASN A 118 13.85 -11.84 -0.58
N LYS A 119 12.68 -12.37 -0.18
CA LYS A 119 12.40 -13.82 -0.09
C LYS A 119 12.63 -14.55 -1.42
N TYR A 120 12.48 -13.84 -2.54
CA TYR A 120 12.70 -14.37 -3.89
C TYR A 120 14.08 -14.04 -4.46
N GLY A 121 15.02 -13.59 -3.62
CA GLY A 121 16.40 -13.26 -4.02
C GLY A 121 16.53 -11.96 -4.81
N LEU A 122 15.55 -11.06 -4.67
CA LEU A 122 15.60 -9.72 -5.24
C LEU A 122 16.04 -8.77 -4.14
N THR A 123 17.32 -8.37 -4.17
CA THR A 123 17.92 -7.45 -3.21
C THR A 123 18.31 -6.17 -3.93
N ARG A 124 18.11 -5.00 -3.28
CA ARG A 124 18.54 -3.72 -3.84
C ARG A 124 20.06 -3.75 -4.10
N SER A 125 20.46 -3.25 -5.26
CA SER A 125 21.86 -2.96 -5.61
C SER A 125 22.37 -1.68 -4.96
#